data_AF-A0AAV1Y618-F1
#
_entry.id   AF-A0AAV1Y618-F1
#
_cell.length_a   1.000
_cell.length_b   1.000
_cell.length_c   1.000
_cell.angle_alpha   90.00
_cell.angle_beta   90.00
_cell.angle_gamma   90.00
#
_symmetry.space_group_name_H-M   'P 1'
#
loop_
_entity.id
_entity.type
_entity.pdbx_description
1 polymer ?
#
loop_
_entity_poly.entity_id
_entity_poly.type
_entity_poly.pdbx_seq_one_letter_code
_entity_poly.pdbx_strand_id
1 'polypeptide(L)'
;MLVELRMSNSKLEKLWDGVQSLGNLKTIDLYGSKELVEVPDLSMATNLDQVTLSECASLREVHSSIFSLPKLRHLYLDGCTQLESLTTHIHMISLQTLWLYNCPSLKEFSVTSEEMEELYLSGTAIHYLPSSFFRNRKMKDLYLQGCVNLKIDGNELFDDRVMGSLTYLDLDGCKQVDASNLWHILHGVPSLRTLLLSNCCNLEALPDNIGLLSSLEFLDLSGSNVETLPASIKNLSMLKRLYMDDCMKLVFVPELPPSLERLELSGTNVKSMPTNFKNLSKLKWLELDNCAELVALLELPTSMKSLSAVNSTSLELDTNFTQRLLLQHISSCSLKHCNKYATPHEYVMLPGSHIPELFRSTTQTTSITIPYLPLSALCGFLLCFILSKPNSYLQFVKSSCHIYKQDKIFCGTSLRYLNNGDLISDHIIFWYVDIKYLHKIQKGGVNDHYIMSFEFDIQDSFCKSRKEVIKGCGVLPVYAKDLELKLDGIITKDIVQFQSNAQSSNNQEPVPLTDTLLQDEKKEFIVNDSCDRLAGGSRSRPSFRRFYAAALMLLLIASLAKQ
;
A
#
# COMPACT_ATOMS: atom_id res chain seq x y z
N MET A 1 -4.14 2.36 49.81
CA MET A 1 -3.06 1.65 49.10
C MET A 1 -2.88 2.31 47.76
N LEU A 2 -1.66 2.73 47.39
CA LEU A 2 -1.41 3.36 46.09
C LEU A 2 -1.37 2.26 45.01
N VAL A 3 -2.27 2.35 44.04
CA VAL A 3 -2.40 1.37 42.94
C VAL A 3 -1.93 1.96 41.61
N GLU A 4 -2.16 3.24 41.39
CA GLU A 4 -1.71 3.97 40.21
C GLU A 4 -1.04 5.26 40.65
N LEU A 5 0.06 5.60 39.98
CA LEU A 5 0.76 6.87 40.13
C LEU A 5 0.81 7.55 38.78
N ARG A 6 0.10 8.68 38.63
CA ARG A 6 0.06 9.46 37.39
C ARG A 6 0.54 10.88 37.66
N MET A 7 1.65 11.25 37.07
CA MET A 7 2.27 12.57 37.17
C MET A 7 2.77 13.03 35.80
N SER A 8 1.97 12.83 34.75
CA SER A 8 2.30 13.22 33.38
C SER A 8 2.52 14.73 33.23
N ASN A 9 3.45 15.13 32.36
CA ASN A 9 3.87 16.50 32.07
C ASN A 9 4.38 17.27 33.29
N SER A 10 4.96 16.55 34.26
CA SER A 10 5.52 17.17 35.46
C SER A 10 6.92 17.72 35.23
N LYS A 11 7.33 18.63 36.11
CA LYS A 11 8.68 19.22 36.18
C LYS A 11 9.55 18.53 37.24
N LEU A 12 9.33 17.24 37.44
CA LEU A 12 10.06 16.47 38.43
C LEU A 12 11.37 15.99 37.82
N GLU A 13 12.49 16.29 38.46
CA GLU A 13 13.81 15.76 38.07
C GLU A 13 13.97 14.30 38.50
N LYS A 14 13.33 13.96 39.62
CA LYS A 14 13.32 12.65 40.25
C LYS A 14 11.97 12.40 40.92
N LEU A 15 11.54 11.14 40.96
CA LEU A 15 10.23 10.76 41.53
C LEU A 15 10.22 10.71 43.07
N TRP A 16 11.22 10.06 43.67
CA TRP A 16 11.45 10.00 45.13
C TRP A 16 12.85 9.49 45.44
N ASP A 17 13.32 9.75 46.66
CA ASP A 17 14.56 9.20 47.20
C ASP A 17 14.34 7.89 47.98
N GLY A 18 15.35 7.01 47.89
CA GLY A 18 15.37 5.72 48.57
C GLY A 18 14.39 4.68 47.99
N VAL A 19 14.37 3.51 48.61
CA VAL A 19 13.48 2.40 48.23
C VAL A 19 12.12 2.59 48.89
N GLN A 20 11.04 2.57 48.10
CA GLN A 20 9.68 2.75 48.58
C GLN A 20 8.88 1.45 48.53
N SER A 21 8.18 1.11 49.61
CA SER A 21 7.35 -0.11 49.67
C SER A 21 6.01 0.11 48.95
N LEU A 22 6.01 -0.13 47.64
CA LEU A 22 4.90 0.13 46.73
C LEU A 22 4.28 -1.16 46.20
N GLY A 23 4.15 -2.17 47.07
CA GLY A 23 3.71 -3.52 46.69
C GLY A 23 2.30 -3.61 46.08
N ASN A 24 1.47 -2.55 46.12
CA ASN A 24 0.16 -2.51 45.47
C ASN A 24 0.14 -1.74 44.14
N LEU A 25 1.24 -1.05 43.83
CA LEU A 25 1.36 -0.21 42.65
C LEU A 25 1.39 -1.10 41.40
N LYS A 26 0.51 -0.79 40.45
CA LYS A 26 0.36 -1.49 39.18
C LYS A 26 0.79 -0.65 37.99
N THR A 27 0.62 0.66 38.09
CA THR A 27 0.90 1.57 36.97
C THR A 27 1.65 2.81 37.44
N ILE A 28 2.70 3.15 36.70
CA ILE A 28 3.39 4.44 36.78
C ILE A 28 3.23 5.14 35.43
N ASP A 29 2.73 6.36 35.43
CA ASP A 29 2.63 7.22 34.25
C ASP A 29 3.32 8.56 34.54
N LEU A 30 4.47 8.77 33.90
CA LEU A 30 5.25 9.99 33.93
C LEU A 30 5.38 10.61 32.53
N TYR A 31 4.46 10.30 31.61
CA TYR A 31 4.48 10.76 30.22
C TYR A 31 4.81 12.26 30.12
N GLY A 32 5.74 12.64 29.26
CA GLY A 32 6.06 14.05 28.97
C GLY A 32 6.74 14.79 30.12
N SER A 33 7.25 14.10 31.15
CA SER A 33 8.02 14.70 32.24
C SER A 33 9.45 15.01 31.77
N LYS A 34 9.59 16.10 31.02
CA LYS A 34 10.83 16.44 30.28
C LYS A 34 12.06 16.67 31.15
N GLU A 35 11.88 16.96 32.43
CA GLU A 35 12.96 17.23 33.39
C GLU A 35 13.42 15.96 34.12
N LEU A 36 12.71 14.83 34.00
CA LEU A 36 13.05 13.56 34.65
C LEU A 36 14.38 13.04 34.12
N VAL A 37 15.36 12.84 35.02
CA VAL A 37 16.71 12.40 34.67
C VAL A 37 16.92 10.91 34.92
N GLU A 38 16.33 10.39 36.00
CA GLU A 38 16.49 9.00 36.45
C GLU A 38 15.17 8.40 36.94
N VAL A 39 15.00 7.09 36.73
CA VAL A 39 13.92 6.31 37.36
C VAL A 39 14.44 5.77 38.71
N PRO A 40 13.71 5.89 39.83
CA PRO A 40 14.16 5.38 41.11
C PRO A 40 14.16 3.84 41.15
N ASP A 41 14.69 3.25 42.23
CA ASP A 41 14.57 1.81 42.48
C ASP A 41 13.10 1.38 42.62
N LEU A 42 12.67 0.48 41.75
CA LEU A 42 11.33 -0.09 41.69
C LEU A 42 11.26 -1.52 42.25
N SER A 43 12.33 -2.04 42.86
CA SER A 43 12.43 -3.43 43.34
C SER A 43 11.27 -3.90 44.23
N MET A 44 10.72 -2.99 45.05
CA MET A 44 9.59 -3.28 45.96
C MET A 44 8.20 -3.09 45.31
N ALA A 45 8.12 -2.60 44.08
CA ALA A 45 6.87 -2.48 43.32
C ALA A 45 6.55 -3.79 42.56
N THR A 46 6.48 -4.91 43.28
CA THR A 46 6.39 -6.26 42.69
C THR A 46 5.10 -6.55 41.91
N ASN A 47 4.08 -5.70 42.05
CA ASN A 47 2.82 -5.78 41.31
C ASN A 47 2.77 -4.84 40.09
N LEU A 48 3.85 -4.15 39.78
CA LEU A 48 3.92 -3.21 38.67
C LEU A 48 3.78 -3.96 37.35
N ASP A 49 2.80 -3.52 36.57
CA ASP A 49 2.36 -4.12 35.31
C ASP A 49 2.72 -3.22 34.12
N GLN A 50 2.65 -1.90 34.32
CA GLN A 50 2.94 -0.91 33.29
C GLN A 50 3.76 0.28 33.83
N VAL A 51 4.74 0.71 33.04
CA VAL A 51 5.51 1.94 33.24
C VAL A 51 5.53 2.77 31.96
N THR A 52 5.01 4.00 32.03
CA THR A 52 5.04 4.98 30.93
C THR A 52 6.01 6.11 31.26
N LEU A 53 7.09 6.19 30.48
CA LEU A 53 8.15 7.19 30.54
C LEU A 53 8.34 7.89 29.18
N SER A 54 7.37 7.74 28.27
CA SER A 54 7.41 8.37 26.95
C SER A 54 7.57 9.89 27.03
N GLU A 55 8.26 10.50 26.08
CA GLU A 55 8.53 11.94 25.97
C GLU A 55 9.29 12.52 27.19
N CYS A 56 9.98 11.69 27.97
CA CYS A 56 10.91 12.13 29.03
C CYS A 56 12.27 12.46 28.43
N ALA A 57 12.37 13.63 27.77
CA ALA A 57 13.53 14.02 26.95
C ALA A 57 14.90 14.05 27.68
N SER A 58 14.91 14.28 29.00
CA SER A 58 16.13 14.32 29.82
C SER A 58 16.50 12.99 30.47
N LEU A 59 15.69 11.93 30.26
CA LEU A 59 15.94 10.63 30.86
C LEU A 59 17.21 10.02 30.26
N ARG A 60 18.20 9.72 31.12
CA ARG A 60 19.52 9.21 30.70
C ARG A 60 19.66 7.71 30.89
N GLU A 61 19.08 7.21 31.98
CA GLU A 61 19.15 5.82 32.36
C GLU A 61 17.86 5.34 33.02
N VAL A 62 17.59 4.05 32.89
CA VAL A 62 16.50 3.38 33.58
C VAL A 62 17.12 2.45 34.61
N HIS A 63 16.73 2.58 35.88
CA HIS A 63 17.30 1.77 36.95
C HIS A 63 17.08 0.27 36.72
N SER A 64 18.12 -0.53 36.97
CA SER A 64 18.17 -1.95 36.60
C SER A 64 17.09 -2.82 37.25
N SER A 65 16.55 -2.39 38.39
CA SER A 65 15.43 -3.06 39.08
C SER A 65 14.21 -3.26 38.18
N ILE A 66 14.00 -2.39 37.19
CA ILE A 66 12.84 -2.48 36.28
C ILE A 66 12.82 -3.82 35.52
N PHE A 67 14.00 -4.35 35.19
CA PHE A 67 14.16 -5.59 34.43
C PHE A 67 13.92 -6.84 35.28
N SER A 68 13.94 -6.72 36.61
CA SER A 68 13.68 -7.82 37.54
C SER A 68 12.21 -7.93 37.98
N LEU A 69 11.34 -7.03 37.51
CA LEU A 69 9.94 -6.99 37.92
C LEU A 69 9.16 -8.18 37.35
N PRO A 70 8.50 -9.00 38.19
CA PRO A 70 7.91 -10.27 37.76
C PRO A 70 6.60 -10.11 36.98
N LYS A 71 5.98 -8.93 37.01
CA LYS A 71 4.67 -8.66 36.38
C LYS A 71 4.69 -7.55 35.34
N LEU A 72 5.84 -6.94 35.08
CA LEU A 72 5.94 -5.79 34.17
C LEU A 72 5.74 -6.26 32.73
N ARG A 73 4.56 -5.98 32.17
CA ARG A 73 4.18 -6.34 30.80
C ARG A 73 4.44 -5.25 29.79
N HIS A 74 4.31 -4.00 30.20
CA HIS A 74 4.36 -2.86 29.29
C HIS A 74 5.36 -1.80 29.77
N LEU A 75 6.35 -1.50 28.94
CA LEU A 75 7.34 -0.46 29.19
C LEU A 75 7.40 0.50 28.00
N TYR A 76 7.04 1.76 28.24
CA TYR A 76 7.01 2.80 27.22
C TYR A 76 8.09 3.84 27.49
N LEU A 77 9.04 3.98 26.57
CA LEU A 77 10.24 4.84 26.65
C LEU A 77 10.41 5.65 25.36
N ASP A 78 9.39 5.74 24.52
CA ASP A 78 9.46 6.47 23.25
C ASP A 78 9.74 7.96 23.43
N GLY A 79 10.50 8.55 22.50
CA GLY A 79 10.87 9.97 22.58
C GLY A 79 11.85 10.33 23.71
N CYS A 80 12.49 9.35 24.36
CA CYS A 80 13.55 9.60 25.34
C CYS A 80 14.87 9.94 24.63
N THR A 81 15.03 11.22 24.25
CA THR A 81 16.11 11.67 23.36
C THR A 81 17.52 11.59 23.94
N GLN A 82 17.68 11.53 25.26
CA GLN A 82 18.99 11.42 25.95
C GLN A 82 19.31 10.02 26.46
N LEU A 83 18.44 9.03 26.26
CA LEU A 83 18.69 7.66 26.69
C LEU A 83 19.74 7.02 25.77
N GLU A 84 20.94 6.77 26.30
CA GLU A 84 22.08 6.25 25.52
C GLU A 84 22.15 4.72 25.49
N SER A 85 21.74 4.07 26.59
CA SER A 85 21.82 2.63 26.77
C SER A 85 20.59 2.06 27.47
N LEU A 86 20.09 0.94 26.97
CA LEU A 86 19.08 0.11 27.64
C LEU A 86 19.52 -1.35 27.57
N THR A 87 20.40 -1.73 28.49
CA THR A 87 21.04 -3.03 28.51
C THR A 87 20.79 -3.76 29.82
N THR A 88 20.61 -5.07 29.74
CA THR A 88 20.51 -5.95 30.89
C THR A 88 20.99 -7.36 30.51
N HIS A 89 21.53 -8.08 31.49
CA HIS A 89 21.83 -9.51 31.41
C HIS A 89 20.65 -10.37 31.90
N ILE A 90 19.60 -9.74 32.40
CA ILE A 90 18.40 -10.41 32.91
C ILE A 90 17.49 -10.72 31.74
N HIS A 91 17.17 -12.00 31.56
CA HIS A 91 16.09 -12.42 30.68
C HIS A 91 14.75 -12.21 31.38
N MET A 92 13.93 -11.29 30.88
CA MET A 92 12.66 -10.94 31.50
C MET A 92 11.62 -12.04 31.28
N ILE A 93 10.81 -12.30 32.31
CA ILE A 93 9.79 -13.37 32.29
C ILE A 93 8.38 -12.87 31.95
N SER A 94 8.17 -11.55 31.88
CA SER A 94 6.82 -10.97 31.79
C SER A 94 6.66 -9.85 30.76
N LEU A 95 7.75 -9.27 30.24
CA LEU A 95 7.66 -8.13 29.34
C LEU A 95 7.09 -8.56 27.98
N GLN A 96 5.96 -7.97 27.60
CA GLN A 96 5.23 -8.25 26.37
C GLN A 96 5.43 -7.16 25.32
N THR A 97 5.49 -5.90 25.75
CA THR A 97 5.57 -4.73 24.87
C THR A 97 6.64 -3.76 25.35
N LEU A 98 7.53 -3.37 24.44
CA LEU A 98 8.56 -2.36 24.69
C LEU A 98 8.56 -1.30 23.59
N TRP A 99 8.31 -0.03 23.95
CA TRP A 99 8.37 1.10 23.01
C TRP A 99 9.59 1.96 23.24
N LEU A 100 10.41 2.10 22.20
CA LEU A 100 11.61 2.93 22.14
C LEU A 100 11.67 3.72 20.83
N TYR A 101 10.51 4.01 20.21
CA TYR A 101 10.50 4.77 18.96
C TYR A 101 11.06 6.17 19.19
N ASN A 102 11.81 6.69 18.21
CA ASN A 102 12.40 8.02 18.22
C ASN A 102 13.29 8.30 19.45
N CYS A 103 14.13 7.33 19.83
CA CYS A 103 15.21 7.51 20.80
C CYS A 103 16.58 7.58 20.08
N PRO A 104 16.92 8.72 19.44
CA PRO A 104 18.07 8.82 18.53
C PRO A 104 19.44 8.63 19.19
N SER A 105 19.54 8.81 20.51
CA SER A 105 20.79 8.62 21.25
C SER A 105 21.02 7.17 21.69
N LEU A 106 20.01 6.30 21.59
CA LEU A 106 20.08 4.91 22.05
C LEU A 106 20.99 4.11 21.13
N LYS A 107 22.16 3.73 21.62
CA LYS A 107 23.19 2.98 20.88
C LYS A 107 23.30 1.52 21.33
N GLU A 108 23.11 1.30 22.63
CA GLU A 108 23.25 -0.02 23.25
C GLU A 108 21.88 -0.55 23.68
N PHE A 109 21.51 -1.71 23.18
CA PHE A 109 20.23 -2.35 23.48
C PHE A 109 20.41 -3.87 23.63
N SER A 110 19.94 -4.43 24.75
CA SER A 110 20.03 -5.88 25.01
C SER A 110 18.87 -6.45 25.84
N VAL A 111 17.76 -5.73 25.99
CA VAL A 111 16.61 -6.19 26.78
C VAL A 111 15.96 -7.37 26.06
N THR A 112 15.86 -8.53 26.71
CA THR A 112 15.19 -9.72 26.14
C THR A 112 14.09 -10.23 27.07
N SER A 113 13.06 -10.86 26.50
CA SER A 113 11.95 -11.46 27.25
C SER A 113 11.43 -12.70 26.55
N GLU A 114 10.99 -13.72 27.30
CA GLU A 114 10.31 -14.90 26.75
C GLU A 114 8.87 -14.59 26.32
N GLU A 115 8.26 -13.56 26.92
CA GLU A 115 6.88 -13.12 26.67
C GLU A 115 6.77 -12.00 25.63
N MET A 116 7.89 -11.55 25.04
CA MET A 116 7.88 -10.42 24.09
C MET A 116 6.98 -10.72 22.89
N GLU A 117 5.99 -9.87 22.65
CA GLU A 117 5.10 -9.93 21.48
C GLU A 117 5.40 -8.80 20.49
N GLU A 118 5.71 -7.60 21.00
CA GLU A 118 5.91 -6.40 20.19
C GLU A 118 7.11 -5.57 20.67
N LEU A 119 7.99 -5.19 19.74
CA LEU A 119 9.15 -4.35 20.00
C LEU A 119 9.27 -3.22 18.98
N TYR A 120 9.34 -1.99 19.49
CA TYR A 120 9.44 -0.79 18.66
C TYR A 120 10.76 -0.09 18.94
N LEU A 121 11.66 -0.13 17.96
CA LEU A 121 13.00 0.47 18.00
C LEU A 121 13.21 1.49 16.87
N SER A 122 12.15 1.86 16.16
CA SER A 122 12.23 2.77 15.01
C SER A 122 12.90 4.10 15.38
N GLY A 123 13.84 4.58 14.56
CA GLY A 123 14.54 5.84 14.77
C GLY A 123 15.58 5.83 15.90
N THR A 124 16.05 4.66 16.31
CA THR A 124 17.16 4.51 17.26
C THR A 124 18.52 4.41 16.54
N ALA A 125 19.61 4.63 17.28
CA ALA A 125 20.98 4.52 16.75
C ALA A 125 21.64 3.16 17.09
N ILE A 126 20.84 2.14 17.38
CA ILE A 126 21.34 0.82 17.79
C ILE A 126 22.22 0.21 16.71
N HIS A 127 23.29 -0.46 17.16
CA HIS A 127 24.26 -1.10 16.27
C HIS A 127 23.97 -2.57 16.03
N TYR A 128 23.30 -3.24 16.98
CA TYR A 128 23.06 -4.67 16.97
C TYR A 128 21.70 -4.99 17.58
N LEU A 129 21.09 -6.07 17.10
CA LEU A 129 19.89 -6.64 17.69
C LEU A 129 20.15 -8.12 18.07
N PRO A 130 19.87 -8.52 19.32
CA PRO A 130 19.96 -9.91 19.76
C PRO A 130 19.31 -10.94 18.82
N SER A 131 20.05 -11.98 18.46
CA SER A 131 19.58 -13.09 17.61
C SER A 131 18.34 -13.81 18.17
N SER A 132 18.18 -13.79 19.51
CA SER A 132 17.05 -14.40 20.23
C SER A 132 15.68 -13.83 19.85
N PHE A 133 15.60 -12.58 19.38
CA PHE A 133 14.34 -11.99 18.94
C PHE A 133 13.72 -12.72 17.74
N PHE A 134 14.56 -13.19 16.83
CA PHE A 134 14.12 -13.93 15.65
C PHE A 134 13.74 -15.39 15.96
N ARG A 135 14.05 -15.87 17.17
CA ARG A 135 13.71 -17.21 17.69
C ARG A 135 12.57 -17.20 18.69
N ASN A 136 12.13 -16.03 19.13
CA ASN A 136 11.05 -15.92 20.10
C ASN A 136 9.74 -16.44 19.49
N ARG A 137 9.02 -17.30 20.23
CA ARG A 137 7.80 -18.00 19.80
C ARG A 137 6.51 -17.20 20.01
N LYS A 138 6.59 -16.04 20.64
CA LYS A 138 5.50 -15.10 20.90
C LYS A 138 5.65 -13.78 20.15
N MET A 139 6.87 -13.44 19.75
CA MET A 139 7.17 -12.24 18.97
C MET A 139 6.38 -12.25 17.67
N LYS A 140 5.59 -11.20 17.44
CA LYS A 140 4.78 -11.02 16.23
C LYS A 140 5.30 -9.86 15.40
N ASP A 141 5.60 -8.74 16.06
CA ASP A 141 5.84 -7.48 15.38
C ASP A 141 7.15 -6.82 15.86
N LEU A 142 8.05 -6.57 14.90
CA LEU A 142 9.35 -5.94 15.14
C LEU A 142 9.51 -4.73 14.22
N TYR A 143 9.58 -3.55 14.83
CA TYR A 143 9.72 -2.27 14.12
C TYR A 143 11.13 -1.71 14.32
N LEU A 144 11.90 -1.63 13.24
CA LEU A 144 13.28 -1.16 13.21
C LEU A 144 13.48 -0.01 12.19
N GLN A 145 12.39 0.59 11.70
CA GLN A 145 12.43 1.65 10.71
C GLN A 145 13.43 2.75 11.10
N GLY A 146 14.37 3.10 10.22
CA GLY A 146 15.33 4.18 10.42
C GLY A 146 16.47 3.86 11.39
N CYS A 147 16.69 2.59 11.75
CA CYS A 147 17.89 2.17 12.50
C CYS A 147 19.12 2.18 11.57
N VAL A 148 19.64 3.37 11.27
CA VAL A 148 20.64 3.59 10.22
C VAL A 148 21.99 2.90 10.46
N ASN A 149 22.29 2.51 11.70
CA ASN A 149 23.53 1.86 12.11
C ASN A 149 23.38 0.36 12.38
N LEU A 150 22.17 -0.18 12.25
CA LEU A 150 21.85 -1.56 12.62
C LEU A 150 22.58 -2.55 11.72
N LYS A 151 23.50 -3.31 12.31
CA LYS A 151 24.12 -4.49 11.73
C LYS A 151 23.55 -5.73 12.41
N ILE A 152 23.40 -6.80 11.64
CA ILE A 152 22.82 -8.04 12.14
C ILE A 152 23.87 -9.13 12.01
N ASP A 153 24.46 -9.52 13.15
CA ASP A 153 25.43 -10.59 13.19
C ASP A 153 24.72 -11.94 13.01
N GLY A 154 25.16 -12.69 12.01
CA GLY A 154 24.60 -13.96 11.62
C GLY A 154 25.09 -15.17 12.40
N ASN A 155 26.16 -15.00 13.19
CA ASN A 155 26.92 -16.12 13.75
C ASN A 155 26.14 -16.96 14.78
N GLU A 156 25.00 -16.48 15.29
CA GLU A 156 24.23 -17.16 16.34
C GLU A 156 22.89 -17.76 15.90
N LEU A 157 22.49 -17.63 14.62
CA LEU A 157 21.14 -18.02 14.16
C LEU A 157 20.98 -19.49 13.72
N PHE A 158 22.04 -20.29 13.77
CA PHE A 158 22.09 -21.67 13.21
C PHE A 158 21.62 -22.82 14.16
N ASP A 159 20.43 -22.74 14.75
CA ASP A 159 19.75 -23.94 15.27
C ASP A 159 18.41 -24.08 14.56
N ASP A 160 18.39 -24.94 13.52
CA ASP A 160 17.24 -25.21 12.66
C ASP A 160 16.02 -25.79 13.44
N ARG A 161 16.17 -26.10 14.74
CA ARG A 161 15.08 -26.63 15.57
C ARG A 161 14.18 -25.56 16.17
N VAL A 162 14.57 -24.29 16.14
CA VAL A 162 13.81 -23.19 16.76
C VAL A 162 13.54 -22.09 15.74
N MET A 163 12.30 -22.06 15.24
CA MET A 163 11.77 -21.02 14.37
C MET A 163 10.95 -20.02 15.18
N GLY A 164 11.14 -18.73 14.89
CA GLY A 164 10.35 -17.66 15.49
C GLY A 164 8.94 -17.55 14.90
N SER A 165 8.05 -16.91 15.66
CA SER A 165 6.66 -16.64 15.25
C SER A 165 6.47 -15.30 14.54
N LEU A 166 7.55 -14.59 14.23
CA LEU A 166 7.51 -13.22 13.72
C LEU A 166 6.66 -13.15 12.45
N THR A 167 5.67 -12.25 12.44
CA THR A 167 4.74 -12.04 11.32
C THR A 167 4.97 -10.73 10.60
N TYR A 168 5.53 -9.72 11.28
CA TYR A 168 5.80 -8.40 10.75
C TYR A 168 7.22 -7.96 11.10
N LEU A 169 7.99 -7.61 10.07
CA LEU A 169 9.34 -7.06 10.20
C LEU A 169 9.45 -5.79 9.35
N ASP A 170 9.75 -4.68 10.00
CA ASP A 170 9.95 -3.39 9.35
C ASP A 170 11.40 -2.94 9.53
N LEU A 171 12.15 -2.98 8.43
CA LEU A 171 13.55 -2.56 8.33
C LEU A 171 13.69 -1.34 7.41
N ASP A 172 12.61 -0.60 7.14
CA ASP A 172 12.64 0.55 6.24
C ASP A 172 13.73 1.55 6.65
N GLY A 173 14.57 2.01 5.73
CA GLY A 173 15.63 2.98 5.99
C GLY A 173 16.81 2.44 6.81
N CYS A 174 16.91 1.13 7.03
CA CYS A 174 18.08 0.50 7.67
C CYS A 174 19.25 0.45 6.68
N LYS A 175 20.08 1.50 6.69
CA LYS A 175 21.13 1.71 5.67
C LYS A 175 22.25 0.68 5.68
N GLN A 176 22.49 -0.03 6.78
CA GLN A 176 23.55 -1.04 6.87
C GLN A 176 23.07 -2.46 6.55
N VAL A 177 21.77 -2.66 6.30
CA VAL A 177 21.23 -3.99 5.95
C VAL A 177 21.62 -4.32 4.51
N ASP A 178 22.29 -5.46 4.35
CA ASP A 178 22.67 -6.05 3.07
C ASP A 178 22.09 -7.48 2.92
N ALA A 179 22.38 -8.13 1.78
CA ALA A 179 21.91 -9.48 1.49
C ALA A 179 22.41 -10.53 2.50
N SER A 180 23.64 -10.39 3.00
CA SER A 180 24.25 -11.34 3.94
C SER A 180 23.58 -11.25 5.30
N ASN A 181 23.43 -10.04 5.84
CA ASN A 181 22.76 -9.82 7.11
C ASN A 181 21.29 -10.26 7.04
N LEU A 182 20.62 -9.97 5.92
CA LEU A 182 19.24 -10.39 5.69
C LEU A 182 19.11 -11.91 5.61
N TRP A 183 20.05 -12.61 4.98
CA TRP A 183 20.04 -14.08 4.89
C TRP A 183 19.87 -14.70 6.28
N HIS A 184 20.63 -14.23 7.28
CA HIS A 184 20.58 -14.78 8.62
C HIS A 184 19.23 -14.59 9.31
N ILE A 185 18.62 -13.41 9.13
CA ILE A 185 17.29 -13.12 9.69
C ILE A 185 16.24 -14.06 9.09
N LEU A 186 16.17 -14.11 7.74
CA LEU A 186 15.09 -14.79 7.03
C LEU A 186 15.07 -16.29 7.29
N HIS A 187 16.23 -16.88 7.59
CA HIS A 187 16.34 -18.30 7.96
C HIS A 187 15.53 -18.66 9.22
N GLY A 188 15.44 -17.75 10.19
CA GLY A 188 14.79 -17.99 11.48
C GLY A 188 13.30 -17.64 11.54
N VAL A 189 12.73 -17.00 10.52
CA VAL A 189 11.37 -16.42 10.56
C VAL A 189 10.44 -16.91 9.43
N PRO A 190 10.22 -18.22 9.26
CA PRO A 190 9.40 -18.76 8.16
C PRO A 190 7.92 -18.35 8.22
N SER A 191 7.43 -17.88 9.38
CA SER A 191 6.05 -17.40 9.59
C SER A 191 5.83 -15.94 9.15
N LEU A 192 6.86 -15.27 8.63
CA LEU A 192 6.78 -13.86 8.25
C LEU A 192 5.73 -13.62 7.17
N ARG A 193 4.85 -12.63 7.39
CA ARG A 193 3.78 -12.23 6.46
C ARG A 193 4.05 -10.88 5.80
N THR A 194 4.71 -9.98 6.50
CA THR A 194 5.07 -8.66 6.00
C THR A 194 6.54 -8.37 6.24
N LEU A 195 7.25 -8.00 5.18
CA LEU A 195 8.64 -7.57 5.22
C LEU A 195 8.77 -6.23 4.51
N LEU A 196 9.18 -5.19 5.25
CA LEU A 196 9.43 -3.85 4.72
C LEU A 196 10.93 -3.57 4.71
N LEU A 197 11.48 -3.27 3.54
CA LEU A 197 12.90 -3.07 3.24
C LEU A 197 13.10 -1.83 2.34
N SER A 198 12.20 -0.85 2.45
CA SER A 198 12.20 0.36 1.63
C SER A 198 13.36 1.27 2.03
N ASN A 199 14.00 1.96 1.08
CA ASN A 199 15.13 2.87 1.32
C ASN A 199 16.34 2.24 2.04
N CYS A 200 16.54 0.92 1.87
CA CYS A 200 17.73 0.20 2.32
C CYS A 200 18.84 0.36 1.28
N CYS A 201 19.59 1.47 1.36
CA CYS A 201 20.53 1.85 0.31
C CYS A 201 21.70 0.87 0.06
N ASN A 202 22.06 0.01 1.02
CA ASN A 202 23.12 -1.00 0.83
C ASN A 202 22.57 -2.37 0.38
N LEU A 203 21.25 -2.50 0.22
CA LEU A 203 20.64 -3.74 -0.22
C LEU A 203 20.66 -3.82 -1.76
N GLU A 204 21.72 -4.40 -2.30
CA GLU A 204 21.92 -4.56 -3.76
C GLU A 204 21.26 -5.82 -4.34
N ALA A 205 21.03 -6.83 -3.50
CA ALA A 205 20.32 -8.05 -3.87
C ALA A 205 19.55 -8.60 -2.66
N LEU A 206 18.50 -9.38 -2.93
CA LEU A 206 17.88 -10.21 -1.90
C LEU A 206 18.56 -11.58 -1.83
N PRO A 207 18.69 -12.18 -0.63
CA PRO A 207 19.25 -13.52 -0.48
C PRO A 207 18.29 -14.61 -0.99
N ASP A 208 18.83 -15.71 -1.50
CA ASP A 208 18.04 -16.80 -2.10
C ASP A 208 17.07 -17.47 -1.12
N ASN A 209 17.36 -17.45 0.19
CA ASN A 209 16.51 -18.06 1.21
C ASN A 209 15.20 -17.27 1.46
N ILE A 210 14.99 -16.11 0.83
CA ILE A 210 13.68 -15.46 0.76
C ILE A 210 12.60 -16.45 0.28
N GLY A 211 12.94 -17.35 -0.65
CA GLY A 211 12.03 -18.36 -1.18
C GLY A 211 11.51 -19.38 -0.15
N LEU A 212 12.05 -19.40 1.07
CA LEU A 212 11.57 -20.23 2.17
C LEU A 212 10.38 -19.60 2.93
N LEU A 213 10.12 -18.30 2.74
CA LEU A 213 9.06 -17.56 3.44
C LEU A 213 7.68 -17.83 2.82
N SER A 214 7.20 -19.06 2.96
CA SER A 214 5.93 -19.51 2.37
C SER A 214 4.67 -18.77 2.87
N SER A 215 4.78 -18.06 4.00
CA SER A 215 3.69 -17.23 4.56
C SER A 215 3.74 -15.76 4.13
N LEU A 216 4.76 -15.32 3.39
CA LEU A 216 4.96 -13.91 3.06
C LEU A 216 3.85 -13.43 2.12
N GLU A 217 3.13 -12.39 2.52
CA GLU A 217 2.01 -11.80 1.76
C GLU A 217 2.35 -10.43 1.17
N PHE A 218 3.25 -9.69 1.81
CA PHE A 218 3.67 -8.35 1.40
C PHE A 218 5.18 -8.16 1.54
N LEU A 219 5.81 -7.73 0.46
CA LEU A 219 7.22 -7.36 0.37
C LEU A 219 7.34 -5.95 -0.23
N ASP A 220 8.02 -5.06 0.47
CA ASP A 220 8.34 -3.71 -0.01
C ASP A 220 9.85 -3.52 -0.06
N LEU A 221 10.37 -3.15 -1.24
CA LEU A 221 11.79 -2.87 -1.51
C LEU A 221 11.98 -1.44 -2.04
N SER A 222 10.94 -0.61 -2.00
CA SER A 222 10.91 0.66 -2.73
C SER A 222 12.03 1.60 -2.31
N GLY A 223 12.72 2.23 -3.27
CA GLY A 223 13.85 3.14 -3.03
C GLY A 223 15.15 2.46 -2.57
N SER A 224 15.20 1.13 -2.57
CA SER A 224 16.42 0.36 -2.31
C SER A 224 17.24 0.17 -3.59
N ASN A 225 18.53 -0.17 -3.45
CA ASN A 225 19.46 -0.30 -4.57
C ASN A 225 19.46 -1.70 -5.20
N VAL A 226 18.34 -2.42 -5.11
CA VAL A 226 18.24 -3.80 -5.60
C VAL A 226 18.44 -3.85 -7.11
N GLU A 227 19.46 -4.57 -7.57
CA GLU A 227 19.79 -4.71 -8.99
C GLU A 227 19.01 -5.86 -9.65
N THR A 228 18.72 -6.90 -8.86
CA THR A 228 18.03 -8.12 -9.30
C THR A 228 17.31 -8.80 -8.13
N LEU A 229 16.20 -9.49 -8.41
CA LEU A 229 15.58 -10.42 -7.47
C LEU A 229 16.14 -11.85 -7.65
N PRO A 230 16.27 -12.64 -6.57
CA PRO A 230 16.68 -14.04 -6.68
C PRO A 230 15.63 -14.88 -7.40
N ALA A 231 16.07 -15.91 -8.12
CA ALA A 231 15.16 -16.80 -8.86
C ALA A 231 14.17 -17.55 -7.95
N SER A 232 14.48 -17.66 -6.65
CA SER A 232 13.63 -18.27 -5.64
C SER A 232 12.40 -17.43 -5.27
N ILE A 233 12.30 -16.16 -5.71
CA ILE A 233 11.14 -15.29 -5.44
C ILE A 233 9.82 -15.92 -5.93
N LYS A 234 9.87 -16.73 -7.00
CA LYS A 234 8.71 -17.47 -7.53
C LYS A 234 8.11 -18.49 -6.57
N ASN A 235 8.87 -18.90 -5.55
CA ASN A 235 8.43 -19.89 -4.56
C ASN A 235 7.56 -19.28 -3.45
N LEU A 236 7.42 -17.95 -3.39
CA LEU A 236 6.60 -17.25 -2.41
C LEU A 236 5.10 -17.41 -2.72
N SER A 237 4.55 -18.58 -2.39
CA SER A 237 3.21 -19.03 -2.80
C SER A 237 2.04 -18.20 -2.23
N MET A 238 2.29 -17.38 -1.21
CA MET A 238 1.30 -16.50 -0.58
C MET A 238 1.52 -15.01 -0.89
N LEU A 239 2.57 -14.65 -1.66
CA LEU A 239 2.89 -13.25 -1.92
C LEU A 239 1.81 -12.61 -2.77
N LYS A 240 1.14 -11.58 -2.22
CA LYS A 240 0.05 -10.86 -2.89
C LYS A 240 0.51 -9.50 -3.40
N ARG A 241 1.47 -8.86 -2.74
CA ARG A 241 1.92 -7.50 -3.04
C ARG A 241 3.44 -7.45 -3.03
N LEU A 242 4.00 -6.91 -4.11
CA LEU A 242 5.44 -6.71 -4.28
C LEU A 242 5.68 -5.28 -4.79
N TYR A 243 6.31 -4.45 -3.96
CA TYR A 243 6.61 -3.06 -4.28
C TYR A 243 8.12 -2.87 -4.46
N MET A 244 8.49 -2.22 -5.55
CA MET A 244 9.87 -1.94 -5.97
C MET A 244 9.96 -0.58 -6.65
N ASP A 245 9.11 0.37 -6.24
CA ASP A 245 9.13 1.72 -6.79
C ASP A 245 10.48 2.39 -6.49
N ASP A 246 10.97 3.21 -7.40
CA ASP A 246 12.24 3.96 -7.30
C ASP A 246 13.49 3.07 -7.09
N CYS A 247 13.43 1.76 -7.40
CA CYS A 247 14.59 0.88 -7.48
C CYS A 247 15.39 1.14 -8.78
N MET A 248 16.11 2.26 -8.83
CA MET A 248 16.75 2.77 -10.05
C MET A 248 17.82 1.83 -10.65
N LYS A 249 18.39 0.91 -9.88
CA LYS A 249 19.35 -0.08 -10.39
C LYS A 249 18.69 -1.35 -10.92
N LEU A 250 17.39 -1.55 -10.72
CA LEU A 250 16.68 -2.76 -11.15
C LEU A 250 16.51 -2.76 -12.67
N VAL A 251 17.17 -3.71 -13.34
CA VAL A 251 17.11 -3.85 -14.81
C VAL A 251 16.30 -5.07 -15.26
N PHE A 252 16.23 -6.10 -14.42
CA PHE A 252 15.59 -7.38 -14.76
C PHE A 252 14.72 -7.88 -13.60
N VAL A 253 13.54 -8.40 -13.96
CA VAL A 253 12.61 -9.05 -13.03
C VAL A 253 12.52 -10.54 -13.42
N PRO A 254 12.88 -11.49 -12.53
CA PRO A 254 12.76 -12.92 -12.80
C PRO A 254 11.30 -13.37 -12.81
N GLU A 255 11.06 -14.68 -12.99
CA GLU A 255 9.73 -15.26 -12.83
C GLU A 255 9.13 -14.90 -11.46
N LEU A 256 7.92 -14.37 -11.46
CA LEU A 256 7.21 -13.92 -10.26
C LEU A 256 6.23 -15.01 -9.75
N PRO A 257 5.86 -15.00 -8.46
CA PRO A 257 4.94 -15.98 -7.91
C PRO A 257 3.52 -15.80 -8.47
N PRO A 258 2.80 -16.89 -8.82
CA PRO A 258 1.46 -16.82 -9.42
C PRO A 258 0.37 -16.31 -8.45
N SER A 259 0.68 -16.18 -7.16
CA SER A 259 -0.20 -15.62 -6.14
C SER A 259 -0.33 -14.09 -6.21
N LEU A 260 0.57 -13.42 -6.94
CA LEU A 260 0.71 -11.97 -6.92
C LEU A 260 -0.56 -11.26 -7.43
N GLU A 261 -1.03 -10.27 -6.68
CA GLU A 261 -2.21 -9.47 -6.99
C GLU A 261 -1.86 -8.02 -7.39
N ARG A 262 -0.74 -7.49 -6.87
CA ARG A 262 -0.25 -6.14 -7.17
C ARG A 262 1.27 -6.12 -7.31
N LEU A 263 1.74 -5.47 -8.37
CA LEU A 263 3.15 -5.24 -8.66
C LEU A 263 3.38 -3.74 -8.92
N GLU A 264 4.32 -3.15 -8.19
CA GLU A 264 4.73 -1.75 -8.37
C GLU A 264 6.22 -1.69 -8.72
N LEU A 265 6.52 -1.04 -9.84
CA LEU A 265 7.83 -0.99 -10.49
C LEU A 265 8.15 0.43 -11.00
N SER A 266 7.48 1.46 -10.48
CA SER A 266 7.65 2.84 -10.94
C SER A 266 9.10 3.29 -10.76
N GLY A 267 9.64 4.12 -11.65
CA GLY A 267 10.98 4.69 -11.49
C GLY A 267 12.11 3.65 -11.53
N THR A 268 11.86 2.48 -12.13
CA THR A 268 12.86 1.44 -12.36
C THR A 268 13.43 1.50 -13.78
N ASN A 269 14.54 0.80 -14.02
CA ASN A 269 15.18 0.68 -15.33
C ASN A 269 14.88 -0.68 -16.00
N VAL A 270 13.73 -1.27 -15.67
CA VAL A 270 13.29 -2.55 -16.24
C VAL A 270 13.00 -2.39 -17.73
N LYS A 271 13.64 -3.22 -18.55
CA LYS A 271 13.51 -3.16 -20.02
C LYS A 271 12.33 -3.95 -20.58
N SER A 272 11.96 -5.03 -19.90
CA SER A 272 10.91 -5.96 -20.31
C SER A 272 10.42 -6.78 -19.11
N MET A 273 9.16 -7.21 -19.17
CA MET A 273 8.60 -8.19 -18.23
C MET A 273 9.06 -9.62 -18.54
N PRO A 274 9.09 -10.55 -17.56
CA PRO A 274 9.48 -11.94 -17.79
C PRO A 274 8.52 -12.67 -18.76
N THR A 275 8.99 -13.69 -19.47
CA THR A 275 8.23 -14.38 -20.52
C THR A 275 6.95 -15.07 -20.02
N ASN A 276 6.90 -15.42 -18.74
CA ASN A 276 5.74 -16.04 -18.09
C ASN A 276 4.80 -15.03 -17.41
N PHE A 277 5.00 -13.72 -17.63
CA PHE A 277 4.19 -12.66 -16.99
C PHE A 277 2.69 -12.82 -17.24
N LYS A 278 2.30 -13.28 -18.43
CA LYS A 278 0.91 -13.60 -18.78
C LYS A 278 0.26 -14.67 -17.90
N ASN A 279 1.05 -15.54 -17.26
CA ASN A 279 0.57 -16.64 -16.42
C ASN A 279 0.19 -16.18 -15.00
N LEU A 280 0.41 -14.91 -14.64
CA LEU A 280 0.06 -14.35 -13.34
C LEU A 280 -1.46 -14.12 -13.22
N SER A 281 -2.22 -15.20 -13.19
CA SER A 281 -3.70 -15.25 -13.21
C SER A 281 -4.43 -14.56 -12.04
N LYS A 282 -3.69 -14.09 -11.02
CA LYS A 282 -4.25 -13.30 -9.92
C LYS A 282 -3.86 -11.82 -9.96
N LEU A 283 -2.96 -11.42 -10.86
CA LEU A 283 -2.44 -10.05 -10.94
C LEU A 283 -3.55 -9.11 -11.41
N LYS A 284 -3.85 -8.10 -10.60
CA LYS A 284 -4.93 -7.13 -10.82
C LYS A 284 -4.40 -5.73 -11.07
N TRP A 285 -3.28 -5.36 -10.44
CA TRP A 285 -2.71 -4.02 -10.50
C TRP A 285 -1.24 -4.09 -10.91
N LEU A 286 -0.89 -3.33 -11.94
CA LEU A 286 0.49 -3.15 -12.42
C LEU A 286 0.80 -1.67 -12.55
N GLU A 287 1.83 -1.22 -11.85
CA GLU A 287 2.31 0.17 -11.87
C GLU A 287 3.74 0.19 -12.44
N LEU A 288 3.94 0.94 -13.52
CA LEU A 288 5.16 1.02 -14.34
C LEU A 288 5.47 2.48 -14.70
N ASP A 289 5.06 3.42 -13.86
CA ASP A 289 5.26 4.85 -14.08
C ASP A 289 6.75 5.21 -14.08
N ASN A 290 7.20 6.06 -15.00
CA ASN A 290 8.58 6.55 -15.12
C ASN A 290 9.60 5.42 -15.39
N CYS A 291 9.19 4.34 -16.05
CA CYS A 291 10.09 3.30 -16.54
C CYS A 291 10.65 3.69 -17.91
N ALA A 292 11.68 4.54 -17.93
CA ALA A 292 12.22 5.13 -19.15
C ALA A 292 12.85 4.11 -20.12
N GLU A 293 13.32 2.96 -19.61
CA GLU A 293 13.96 1.91 -20.40
C GLU A 293 12.99 0.79 -20.85
N LEU A 294 11.72 0.84 -20.42
CA LEU A 294 10.73 -0.18 -20.75
C LEU A 294 10.28 -0.02 -22.20
N VAL A 295 10.65 -0.98 -23.06
CA VAL A 295 10.36 -0.90 -24.51
C VAL A 295 9.06 -1.59 -24.88
N ALA A 296 8.71 -2.69 -24.23
CA ALA A 296 7.54 -3.48 -24.61
C ALA A 296 6.86 -4.16 -23.42
N LEU A 297 5.53 -4.26 -23.51
CA LEU A 297 4.69 -5.10 -22.66
C LEU A 297 4.07 -6.21 -23.53
N LEU A 298 4.69 -7.38 -23.54
CA LEU A 298 4.15 -8.54 -24.26
C LEU A 298 3.17 -9.30 -23.35
N GLU A 299 1.96 -9.52 -23.85
CA GLU A 299 0.89 -10.37 -23.28
C GLU A 299 0.63 -10.18 -21.77
N LEU A 300 -0.39 -9.38 -21.44
CA LEU A 300 -0.78 -9.12 -20.06
C LEU A 300 -1.65 -10.24 -19.48
N PRO A 301 -1.58 -10.51 -18.15
CA PRO A 301 -2.42 -11.53 -17.52
C PRO A 301 -3.90 -11.14 -17.57
N THR A 302 -4.78 -12.09 -17.89
CA THR A 302 -6.22 -11.88 -18.10
C THR A 302 -6.97 -11.28 -16.90
N SER A 303 -6.45 -11.46 -15.69
CA SER A 303 -7.00 -10.93 -14.43
C SER A 303 -6.76 -9.43 -14.20
N MET A 304 -5.95 -8.78 -15.05
CA MET A 304 -5.59 -7.37 -14.88
C MET A 304 -6.82 -6.47 -14.87
N LYS A 305 -6.85 -5.56 -13.90
CA LYS A 305 -7.90 -4.56 -13.70
C LYS A 305 -7.39 -3.14 -13.90
N SER A 306 -6.12 -2.89 -13.57
CA SER A 306 -5.50 -1.59 -13.72
C SER A 306 -4.04 -1.71 -14.15
N LEU A 307 -3.65 -0.79 -15.03
CA LEU A 307 -2.30 -0.64 -15.57
C LEU A 307 -1.96 0.83 -15.65
N SER A 308 -0.83 1.23 -15.11
CA SER A 308 -0.30 2.57 -15.29
C SER A 308 1.16 2.50 -15.73
N ALA A 309 1.51 3.30 -16.74
CA ALA A 309 2.86 3.43 -17.29
C ALA A 309 3.14 4.89 -17.70
N VAL A 310 2.72 5.83 -16.87
CA VAL A 310 2.92 7.27 -17.06
C VAL A 310 4.40 7.56 -17.26
N ASN A 311 4.73 8.51 -18.13
CA ASN A 311 6.10 8.91 -18.47
C ASN A 311 7.05 7.78 -18.96
N SER A 312 6.58 6.57 -19.21
CA SER A 312 7.38 5.46 -19.77
C SER A 312 7.52 5.61 -21.29
N THR A 313 8.19 6.69 -21.70
CA THR A 313 8.19 7.20 -23.09
C THR A 313 8.79 6.26 -24.14
N SER A 314 9.63 5.30 -23.75
CA SER A 314 10.17 4.27 -24.65
C SER A 314 9.21 3.12 -24.92
N LEU A 315 8.06 3.06 -24.23
CA LEU A 315 7.11 1.97 -24.36
C LEU A 315 6.41 2.05 -25.72
N GLU A 316 6.73 1.09 -26.59
CA GLU A 316 6.09 0.92 -27.88
C GLU A 316 4.75 0.21 -27.70
N LEU A 317 3.66 0.95 -27.94
CA LEU A 317 2.30 0.43 -27.90
C LEU A 317 1.80 0.27 -29.32
N ASP A 318 1.76 -0.97 -29.82
CA ASP A 318 1.12 -1.25 -31.09
C ASP A 318 -0.42 -1.21 -30.98
N THR A 319 -1.10 -0.94 -32.09
CA THR A 319 -2.57 -0.82 -32.14
C THR A 319 -3.27 -2.10 -31.67
N ASN A 320 -2.69 -3.26 -31.95
CA ASN A 320 -3.26 -4.55 -31.56
C ASN A 320 -3.20 -4.75 -30.04
N PHE A 321 -2.11 -4.33 -29.40
CA PHE A 321 -1.91 -4.39 -27.96
C PHE A 321 -2.95 -3.51 -27.25
N THR A 322 -3.08 -2.25 -27.67
CA THR A 322 -4.08 -1.35 -27.10
C THR A 322 -5.49 -1.90 -27.28
N GLN A 323 -5.82 -2.45 -28.46
CA GLN A 323 -7.12 -3.06 -28.70
C GLN A 323 -7.38 -4.29 -27.81
N ARG A 324 -6.39 -5.18 -27.65
CA ARG A 324 -6.49 -6.34 -26.75
C ARG A 324 -6.70 -5.90 -25.30
N LEU A 325 -5.92 -4.92 -24.85
CA LEU A 325 -6.00 -4.38 -23.49
C LEU A 325 -7.37 -3.75 -23.20
N LEU A 326 -7.92 -2.98 -24.15
CA LEU A 326 -9.27 -2.40 -24.03
C LEU A 326 -10.33 -3.50 -23.90
N LEU A 327 -10.26 -4.54 -24.74
CA LEU A 327 -11.19 -5.67 -24.68
C LEU A 327 -11.08 -6.45 -23.37
N GLN A 328 -9.86 -6.66 -22.90
CA GLN A 328 -9.60 -7.32 -21.64
C GLN A 328 -10.18 -6.50 -20.47
N HIS A 329 -9.94 -5.19 -20.42
CA HIS A 329 -10.46 -4.30 -19.39
C HIS A 329 -12.00 -4.28 -19.34
N ILE A 330 -12.65 -4.30 -20.50
CA ILE A 330 -14.12 -4.45 -20.58
C ILE A 330 -14.57 -5.78 -19.93
N SER A 331 -13.89 -6.88 -20.25
CA SER A 331 -14.25 -8.21 -19.74
C SER A 331 -14.03 -8.34 -18.22
N SER A 332 -12.95 -7.77 -17.69
CA SER A 332 -12.63 -7.80 -16.26
C SER A 332 -13.64 -7.01 -15.42
N CYS A 333 -14.13 -5.89 -15.94
CA CYS A 333 -15.07 -5.02 -15.23
C CYS A 333 -16.53 -5.50 -15.32
N SER A 334 -16.89 -6.31 -16.33
CA SER A 334 -18.27 -6.78 -16.55
C SER A 334 -18.69 -7.95 -15.63
N LEU A 335 -17.76 -8.60 -14.92
CA LEU A 335 -17.98 -9.94 -14.37
C LEU A 335 -18.40 -10.07 -12.89
N LYS A 336 -18.43 -9.04 -12.02
CA LYS A 336 -18.89 -9.22 -10.61
C LYS A 336 -19.57 -8.00 -9.97
N HIS A 337 -20.50 -8.29 -9.06
CA HIS A 337 -21.14 -7.36 -8.11
C HIS A 337 -20.10 -6.45 -7.46
N CYS A 338 -19.99 -5.22 -7.93
CA CYS A 338 -19.27 -4.19 -7.23
C CYS A 338 -20.19 -3.58 -6.17
N ASN A 339 -19.78 -3.73 -4.91
CA ASN A 339 -20.40 -3.09 -3.76
C ASN A 339 -20.52 -1.56 -3.98
N LYS A 340 -21.53 -0.96 -3.35
CA LYS A 340 -21.90 0.47 -3.32
C LYS A 340 -20.80 1.46 -2.88
N TYR A 341 -19.57 0.98 -2.70
CA TYR A 341 -18.35 1.75 -2.54
C TYR A 341 -17.33 1.20 -3.53
N ALA A 342 -17.57 1.43 -4.83
CA ALA A 342 -16.60 1.09 -5.86
C ALA A 342 -15.29 1.80 -5.51
N THR A 343 -14.25 1.04 -5.15
CA THR A 343 -12.93 1.59 -4.97
C THR A 343 -12.52 2.26 -6.28
N PRO A 344 -12.14 3.55 -6.28
CA PRO A 344 -11.97 4.37 -7.49
C PRO A 344 -10.71 4.05 -8.34
N HIS A 345 -10.32 2.77 -8.51
CA HIS A 345 -8.95 2.37 -8.89
C HIS A 345 -8.83 1.37 -10.06
N GLU A 346 -9.85 1.21 -10.91
CA GLU A 346 -9.74 0.39 -12.14
C GLU A 346 -9.64 1.33 -13.36
N TYR A 347 -8.43 1.53 -13.85
CA TYR A 347 -8.15 2.37 -15.02
C TYR A 347 -6.89 1.89 -15.72
N VAL A 348 -6.76 2.29 -16.98
CA VAL A 348 -5.50 2.18 -17.72
C VAL A 348 -5.01 3.58 -18.06
N MET A 349 -3.73 3.84 -17.77
CA MET A 349 -3.04 5.05 -18.20
C MET A 349 -1.73 4.70 -18.88
N LEU A 350 -1.55 5.14 -20.12
CA LEU A 350 -0.41 4.80 -20.96
C LEU A 350 0.12 6.04 -21.69
N PRO A 351 1.39 6.08 -22.09
CA PRO A 351 1.90 7.10 -22.99
C PRO A 351 1.14 7.05 -24.32
N GLY A 352 0.75 8.22 -24.84
CA GLY A 352 0.00 8.28 -26.08
C GLY A 352 -0.68 9.62 -26.32
N SER A 353 -0.61 10.08 -27.57
CA SER A 353 -1.18 11.36 -28.02
C SER A 353 -2.41 11.20 -28.91
N HIS A 354 -2.88 9.98 -29.11
CA HIS A 354 -3.99 9.66 -30.00
C HIS A 354 -4.99 8.73 -29.31
N ILE A 355 -6.28 8.96 -29.57
CA ILE A 355 -7.34 8.07 -29.11
C ILE A 355 -7.34 6.82 -30.02
N PRO A 356 -7.38 5.60 -29.45
CA PRO A 356 -7.41 4.35 -30.21
C PRO A 356 -8.57 4.32 -31.20
N GLU A 357 -8.34 3.75 -32.38
CA GLU A 357 -9.33 3.65 -33.46
C GLU A 357 -10.62 2.92 -33.06
N LEU A 358 -10.56 2.11 -31.98
CA LEU A 358 -11.73 1.43 -31.43
C LEU A 358 -12.81 2.42 -30.95
N PHE A 359 -12.44 3.63 -30.52
CA PHE A 359 -13.38 4.67 -30.13
C PHE A 359 -14.02 5.30 -31.37
N ARG A 360 -15.27 4.92 -31.66
CA ARG A 360 -16.01 5.43 -32.82
C ARG A 360 -16.47 6.87 -32.67
N SER A 361 -16.65 7.33 -31.43
CA SER A 361 -17.08 8.70 -31.14
C SER A 361 -15.90 9.40 -30.48
N THR A 362 -15.25 10.35 -31.16
CA THR A 362 -14.11 11.13 -30.64
C THR A 362 -14.28 12.61 -30.95
N THR A 363 -13.70 13.46 -30.10
CA THR A 363 -13.63 14.92 -30.29
C THR A 363 -12.26 15.46 -29.85
N GLN A 364 -11.90 16.65 -30.32
CA GLN A 364 -10.73 17.40 -29.84
C GLN A 364 -11.07 18.36 -28.68
N THR A 365 -12.27 18.25 -28.14
CA THR A 365 -12.76 19.07 -27.03
C THR A 365 -12.88 18.21 -25.77
N THR A 366 -13.32 18.82 -24.67
CA THR A 366 -13.53 18.09 -23.40
C THR A 366 -14.90 17.42 -23.33
N SER A 367 -15.72 17.50 -24.37
CA SER A 367 -17.06 16.93 -24.38
C SER A 367 -17.42 16.28 -25.70
N ILE A 368 -18.31 15.30 -25.62
CA ILE A 368 -18.81 14.57 -26.78
C ILE A 368 -20.28 14.25 -26.61
N THR A 369 -21.07 14.42 -27.68
CA THR A 369 -22.49 14.10 -27.70
C THR A 369 -22.74 13.00 -28.72
N ILE A 370 -23.37 11.90 -28.26
CA ILE A 370 -23.83 10.82 -29.11
C ILE A 370 -25.33 11.04 -29.37
N PRO A 371 -25.73 11.43 -30.60
CA PRO A 371 -27.10 11.84 -30.88
C PRO A 371 -28.08 10.66 -30.98
N TYR A 372 -27.56 9.46 -31.28
CA TYR A 372 -28.36 8.26 -31.47
C TYR A 372 -27.66 7.08 -30.78
N LEU A 373 -28.15 6.74 -29.58
CA LEU A 373 -27.64 5.61 -28.82
C LEU A 373 -28.78 4.63 -28.49
N PRO A 374 -28.77 3.41 -29.08
CA PRO A 374 -29.69 2.37 -28.66
C PRO A 374 -29.30 1.88 -27.26
N LEU A 375 -30.26 1.78 -26.36
CA LEU A 375 -30.03 1.22 -25.01
C LEU A 375 -30.27 -0.29 -24.94
N SER A 376 -30.87 -0.88 -25.98
CA SER A 376 -31.10 -2.31 -26.04
C SER A 376 -29.76 -3.06 -26.06
N ALA A 377 -29.58 -3.97 -25.10
CA ALA A 377 -28.35 -4.74 -24.92
C ALA A 377 -27.08 -3.91 -24.65
N LEU A 378 -27.19 -2.63 -24.29
CA LEU A 378 -26.04 -1.81 -23.86
C LEU A 378 -25.57 -2.30 -22.48
N CYS A 379 -24.27 -2.61 -22.37
CA CYS A 379 -23.62 -3.07 -21.13
C CYS A 379 -22.90 -1.95 -20.38
N GLY A 380 -22.44 -0.92 -21.09
CA GLY A 380 -21.70 0.19 -20.47
C GLY A 380 -21.01 1.07 -21.48
N PHE A 381 -20.09 1.90 -20.98
CA PHE A 381 -19.27 2.80 -21.76
C PHE A 381 -17.81 2.62 -21.41
N LEU A 382 -16.97 2.47 -22.43
CA LEU A 382 -15.55 2.70 -22.30
C LEU A 382 -15.30 4.18 -22.58
N LEU A 383 -14.71 4.86 -21.62
CA LEU A 383 -14.44 6.30 -21.67
C LEU A 383 -12.94 6.51 -21.83
N CYS A 384 -12.55 7.51 -22.61
CA CYS A 384 -11.15 7.83 -22.86
C CYS A 384 -10.94 9.34 -22.99
N PHE A 385 -9.80 9.83 -22.53
CA PHE A 385 -9.30 11.15 -22.91
C PHE A 385 -7.78 11.19 -22.95
N ILE A 386 -7.25 12.15 -23.71
CA ILE A 386 -5.81 12.44 -23.77
C ILE A 386 -5.51 13.54 -22.78
N LEU A 387 -4.67 13.22 -21.81
CA LEU A 387 -4.08 14.16 -20.88
C LEU A 387 -2.77 14.67 -21.45
N SER A 388 -2.70 15.98 -21.64
CA SER A 388 -1.47 16.64 -22.08
C SER A 388 -0.64 17.14 -20.93
N LYS A 389 0.66 17.31 -21.19
CA LYS A 389 1.58 17.97 -20.29
C LYS A 389 1.05 19.36 -19.90
N PRO A 390 0.82 19.64 -18.61
CA PRO A 390 0.36 20.95 -18.19
C PRO A 390 1.49 21.99 -18.29
N ASN A 391 1.16 23.22 -18.67
CA ASN A 391 2.10 24.36 -18.67
C ASN A 391 2.51 24.81 -17.26
N SER A 392 1.84 24.30 -16.23
CA SER A 392 2.04 24.63 -14.82
C SER A 392 1.98 23.36 -13.99
N TYR A 393 2.74 23.27 -12.89
CA TYR A 393 2.69 22.14 -11.97
C TYR A 393 1.24 21.83 -11.53
N LEU A 394 0.79 20.59 -11.75
CA LEU A 394 -0.51 20.09 -11.30
C LEU A 394 -0.32 19.11 -10.15
N GLN A 395 -0.57 19.57 -8.92
CA GLN A 395 -0.55 18.69 -7.77
C GLN A 395 -1.92 18.02 -7.60
N PHE A 396 -1.92 16.68 -7.55
CA PHE A 396 -3.08 15.81 -7.34
C PHE A 396 -4.28 16.11 -8.24
N VAL A 397 -4.43 15.26 -9.25
CA VAL A 397 -5.48 15.42 -10.24
C VAL A 397 -6.60 14.41 -10.01
N LYS A 398 -7.84 14.89 -9.98
CA LYS A 398 -9.06 14.06 -10.05
C LYS A 398 -9.62 14.19 -11.46
N SER A 399 -9.63 13.09 -12.19
CA SER A 399 -10.25 13.01 -13.50
C SER A 399 -11.70 12.58 -13.34
N SER A 400 -12.62 13.14 -14.10
CA SER A 400 -14.03 12.81 -14.03
C SER A 400 -14.71 12.92 -15.37
N CYS A 401 -15.81 12.19 -15.52
CA CYS A 401 -16.70 12.33 -16.65
C CYS A 401 -18.14 12.46 -16.12
N HIS A 402 -18.78 13.56 -16.48
CA HIS A 402 -20.20 13.79 -16.25
C HIS A 402 -20.98 13.37 -17.49
N ILE A 403 -21.90 12.45 -17.31
CA ILE A 403 -22.77 11.92 -18.35
C ILE A 403 -24.12 12.62 -18.19
N TYR A 404 -24.63 13.18 -19.28
CA TYR A 404 -25.90 13.89 -19.36
C TYR A 404 -26.85 13.13 -20.27
N LYS A 405 -28.12 13.08 -19.86
CA LYS A 405 -29.22 12.54 -20.66
C LYS A 405 -30.19 13.69 -20.91
N GLN A 406 -30.39 14.08 -22.18
CA GLN A 406 -31.27 15.21 -22.54
C GLN A 406 -30.97 16.46 -21.69
N ASP A 407 -29.69 16.84 -21.61
CA ASP A 407 -29.19 18.01 -20.86
C ASP A 407 -29.37 17.99 -19.34
N LYS A 408 -29.79 16.86 -18.76
CA LYS A 408 -29.80 16.65 -17.31
C LYS A 408 -28.63 15.78 -16.90
N ILE A 409 -27.91 16.20 -15.85
CA ILE A 409 -26.85 15.38 -15.23
C ILE A 409 -27.46 14.03 -14.86
N PHE A 410 -26.88 13.00 -15.46
CA PHE A 410 -27.40 11.65 -15.38
C PHE A 410 -26.50 10.78 -14.48
N CYS A 411 -25.18 10.86 -14.66
CA CYS A 411 -24.19 10.18 -13.82
C CYS A 411 -22.86 10.95 -13.81
N GLY A 412 -22.09 10.86 -12.73
CA GLY A 412 -20.71 11.33 -12.67
C GLY A 412 -19.80 10.17 -12.27
N THR A 413 -18.77 9.90 -13.06
CA THR A 413 -17.69 8.99 -12.69
C THR A 413 -16.43 9.79 -12.41
N SER A 414 -15.62 9.36 -11.44
CA SER A 414 -14.35 10.00 -11.14
C SER A 414 -13.26 8.98 -10.86
N LEU A 415 -12.12 9.15 -11.52
CA LEU A 415 -10.86 8.52 -11.20
C LEU A 415 -10.09 9.46 -10.28
N ARG A 416 -9.70 8.97 -9.11
CA ARG A 416 -8.84 9.71 -8.19
C ARG A 416 -7.41 9.17 -8.38
N TYR A 417 -6.43 10.05 -8.17
CA TYR A 417 -5.00 9.77 -8.07
C TYR A 417 -4.22 9.84 -9.37
N LEU A 418 -3.67 11.03 -9.57
CA LEU A 418 -2.60 11.30 -10.49
C LEU A 418 -1.69 12.32 -9.80
N ASN A 419 -0.51 11.88 -9.35
CA ASN A 419 0.53 12.80 -8.88
C ASN A 419 1.30 13.31 -10.11
N ASN A 420 0.60 14.10 -10.93
CA ASN A 420 0.99 14.50 -12.29
C ASN A 420 1.81 15.78 -12.33
N GLY A 421 2.54 16.08 -11.24
CA GLY A 421 3.43 17.23 -11.19
C GLY A 421 4.40 17.30 -12.37
N ASP A 422 4.75 16.15 -12.96
CA ASP A 422 5.84 16.01 -13.93
C ASP A 422 5.46 15.16 -15.15
N LEU A 423 4.25 15.33 -15.75
CA LEU A 423 3.99 14.70 -17.05
C LEU A 423 5.01 15.23 -18.08
N ILE A 424 5.76 14.32 -18.73
CA ILE A 424 6.77 14.70 -19.73
C ILE A 424 6.27 14.53 -21.17
N SER A 425 5.18 13.80 -21.36
CA SER A 425 4.54 13.54 -22.65
C SER A 425 3.01 13.61 -22.54
N ASP A 426 2.31 13.38 -23.65
CA ASP A 426 0.87 13.11 -23.62
C ASP A 426 0.62 11.68 -23.14
N HIS A 427 -0.51 11.49 -22.46
CA HIS A 427 -0.95 10.20 -21.94
C HIS A 427 -2.41 9.97 -22.25
N ILE A 428 -2.73 8.75 -22.62
CA ILE A 428 -4.10 8.29 -22.78
C ILE A 428 -4.57 7.66 -21.48
N ILE A 429 -5.76 8.06 -21.04
CA ILE A 429 -6.44 7.46 -19.89
C ILE A 429 -7.74 6.87 -20.38
N PHE A 430 -8.02 5.62 -20.01
CA PHE A 430 -9.32 5.01 -20.24
C PHE A 430 -9.79 4.14 -19.08
N TRP A 431 -11.11 4.06 -18.93
CA TRP A 431 -11.78 3.25 -17.90
C TRP A 431 -13.19 2.85 -18.35
N TYR A 432 -13.69 1.77 -17.78
CA TYR A 432 -15.02 1.25 -18.08
C TYR A 432 -16.06 1.68 -17.04
N VAL A 433 -17.26 2.03 -17.51
CA VAL A 433 -18.43 2.36 -16.70
C VAL A 433 -19.56 1.38 -17.04
N ASP A 434 -19.90 0.49 -16.10
CA ASP A 434 -21.02 -0.45 -16.25
C ASP A 434 -22.36 0.29 -16.19
N ILE A 435 -23.27 -0.06 -17.11
CA ILE A 435 -24.63 0.49 -17.18
C ILE A 435 -25.44 0.27 -15.90
N LYS A 436 -25.11 -0.74 -15.09
CA LYS A 436 -25.77 -0.99 -13.80
C LYS A 436 -25.61 0.18 -12.85
N TYR A 437 -24.46 0.86 -12.85
CA TYR A 437 -24.25 2.07 -12.03
C TYR A 437 -25.08 3.25 -12.50
N LEU A 438 -25.59 3.17 -13.72
CA LEU A 438 -26.55 4.09 -14.28
C LEU A 438 -27.97 3.72 -13.83
N HIS A 439 -28.17 3.46 -12.53
CA HIS A 439 -29.40 2.96 -11.89
C HIS A 439 -30.70 3.75 -12.21
N LYS A 440 -30.60 4.88 -12.93
CA LYS A 440 -31.73 5.70 -13.41
C LYS A 440 -32.05 5.53 -14.91
N ILE A 441 -31.36 4.66 -15.68
CA ILE A 441 -31.72 4.39 -17.09
C ILE A 441 -33.04 3.62 -17.21
N GLN A 442 -33.45 2.88 -16.17
CA GLN A 442 -34.69 2.11 -16.21
C GLN A 442 -35.93 2.99 -16.04
N LYS A 443 -36.47 3.47 -17.16
CA LYS A 443 -37.89 3.67 -17.49
C LYS A 443 -38.03 4.38 -18.86
N GLY A 444 -37.44 3.79 -19.90
CA GLY A 444 -37.65 4.17 -21.29
C GLY A 444 -38.23 2.99 -22.06
N GLY A 445 -39.11 3.24 -23.04
CA GLY A 445 -39.68 2.21 -23.89
C GLY A 445 -38.60 1.52 -24.74
N VAL A 446 -38.91 0.32 -25.24
CA VAL A 446 -38.01 -0.57 -25.99
C VAL A 446 -37.44 0.05 -27.29
N ASN A 447 -37.92 1.24 -27.71
CA ASN A 447 -37.54 1.95 -28.93
C ASN A 447 -36.99 3.38 -28.71
N ASP A 448 -36.66 3.77 -27.47
CA ASP A 448 -36.21 5.13 -27.21
C ASP A 448 -34.72 5.32 -27.53
N HIS A 449 -34.44 6.18 -28.50
CA HIS A 449 -33.11 6.71 -28.76
C HIS A 449 -32.87 7.92 -27.87
N TYR A 450 -31.71 7.95 -27.21
CA TYR A 450 -31.34 9.04 -26.32
C TYR A 450 -30.13 9.79 -26.84
N ILE A 451 -30.20 11.11 -26.74
CA ILE A 451 -29.04 12.00 -26.83
C ILE A 451 -28.32 11.91 -25.49
N MET A 452 -27.08 11.43 -25.52
CA MET A 452 -26.21 11.37 -24.36
C MET A 452 -24.96 12.21 -24.59
N SER A 453 -24.66 13.09 -23.64
CA SER A 453 -23.45 13.92 -23.68
C SER A 453 -22.52 13.50 -22.55
N PHE A 454 -21.22 13.52 -22.84
CA PHE A 454 -20.17 13.14 -21.91
C PHE A 454 -19.22 14.33 -21.79
N GLU A 455 -19.02 14.82 -20.58
CA GLU A 455 -18.18 15.98 -20.29
C GLU A 455 -17.05 15.55 -19.36
N PHE A 456 -15.84 15.59 -19.87
CA PHE A 456 -14.62 15.26 -19.16
C PHE A 456 -14.10 16.50 -18.43
N ASP A 457 -13.72 16.30 -17.17
CA ASP A 457 -13.17 17.34 -16.32
C ASP A 457 -12.02 16.80 -15.50
N ILE A 458 -11.05 17.68 -15.25
CA ILE A 458 -9.82 17.41 -14.52
C ILE A 458 -9.75 18.45 -13.42
N GLN A 459 -9.72 18.01 -12.18
CA GLN A 459 -9.67 18.90 -11.02
C GLN A 459 -8.31 18.83 -10.36
N ASP A 460 -7.70 19.97 -10.08
CA ASP A 460 -6.48 20.03 -9.28
C ASP A 460 -6.74 19.84 -7.77
N SER A 461 -5.67 19.84 -6.97
CA SER A 461 -5.74 19.76 -5.50
C SER A 461 -6.59 20.84 -4.83
N PHE A 462 -6.89 21.95 -5.52
CA PHE A 462 -7.75 23.03 -5.04
C PHE A 462 -9.18 22.92 -5.60
N CYS A 463 -9.53 21.77 -6.18
CA CYS A 463 -10.82 21.52 -6.84
C CYS A 463 -11.10 22.46 -8.03
N LYS A 464 -10.07 23.09 -8.62
CA LYS A 464 -10.25 23.92 -9.81
C LYS A 464 -10.26 23.04 -11.05
N SER A 465 -11.25 23.26 -11.93
CA SER A 465 -11.32 22.61 -13.24
C SER A 465 -10.15 23.07 -14.12
N ARG A 466 -9.47 22.10 -14.72
CA ARG A 466 -8.29 22.22 -15.59
C ARG A 466 -8.57 21.56 -16.94
N LYS A 467 -9.69 21.90 -17.57
CA LYS A 467 -10.11 21.33 -18.87
C LYS A 467 -9.11 21.61 -20.00
N GLU A 468 -8.31 22.66 -19.88
CA GLU A 468 -7.30 23.06 -20.86
C GLU A 468 -6.21 22.02 -21.09
N VAL A 469 -6.03 21.06 -20.17
CA VAL A 469 -5.03 19.99 -20.32
C VAL A 469 -5.57 18.76 -21.04
N ILE A 470 -6.87 18.73 -21.37
CA ILE A 470 -7.48 17.66 -22.17
C ILE A 470 -7.37 18.02 -23.65
N LYS A 471 -6.65 17.21 -24.45
CA LYS A 471 -6.48 17.43 -25.90
C LYS A 471 -7.60 16.84 -26.75
N GLY A 472 -8.35 15.90 -26.19
CA GLY A 472 -9.44 15.23 -26.85
C GLY A 472 -10.01 14.10 -26.01
N CYS A 473 -11.22 13.69 -26.32
CA CYS A 473 -11.91 12.61 -25.62
C CYS A 473 -12.63 11.66 -26.58
N GLY A 474 -12.88 10.45 -26.09
CA GLY A 474 -13.49 9.37 -26.84
C GLY A 474 -14.46 8.58 -25.98
N VAL A 475 -15.56 8.15 -26.60
CA VAL A 475 -16.57 7.29 -25.96
C VAL A 475 -16.87 6.12 -26.89
N LEU A 476 -16.80 4.91 -26.32
CA LEU A 476 -17.20 3.68 -26.96
C LEU A 476 -18.34 3.03 -26.16
N PRO A 477 -19.57 3.05 -26.68
CA PRO A 477 -20.65 2.23 -26.14
C PRO A 477 -20.33 0.74 -26.32
N VAL A 478 -20.52 -0.05 -25.27
CA VAL A 478 -20.24 -1.49 -25.26
C VAL A 478 -21.55 -2.26 -25.17
N TYR A 479 -21.84 -3.13 -26.14
CA TYR A 479 -23.06 -3.95 -26.16
C TYR A 479 -22.77 -5.42 -25.84
N ALA A 480 -23.79 -6.15 -25.37
CA ALA A 480 -23.69 -7.58 -25.02
C ALA A 480 -23.17 -8.44 -26.18
N LYS A 481 -23.56 -8.13 -27.42
CA LYS A 481 -23.08 -8.83 -28.62
C LYS A 481 -21.58 -8.60 -28.89
N ASP A 482 -21.05 -7.43 -28.52
CA ASP A 482 -19.61 -7.14 -28.67
C ASP A 482 -18.77 -7.94 -27.68
N LEU A 483 -19.37 -8.32 -26.54
CA LEU A 483 -18.79 -9.22 -25.54
C LEU A 483 -18.87 -10.68 -26.01
N GLU A 484 -20.02 -11.13 -26.52
CA GLU A 484 -20.25 -12.51 -26.97
C GLU A 484 -19.38 -12.90 -28.19
N LEU A 485 -19.30 -12.05 -29.23
CA LEU A 485 -18.54 -12.35 -30.46
C LEU A 485 -17.01 -12.35 -30.28
N LYS A 486 -16.49 -11.72 -29.22
CA LYS A 486 -15.05 -11.57 -28.97
C LYS A 486 -14.52 -12.49 -27.88
N LEU A 487 -15.40 -13.00 -27.01
CA LEU A 487 -15.06 -14.10 -26.10
C LEU A 487 -14.76 -15.38 -26.90
N ASP A 488 -15.52 -15.71 -27.94
CA ASP A 488 -15.23 -16.88 -28.80
C ASP A 488 -13.92 -16.75 -29.60
N GLY A 489 -13.50 -15.53 -29.94
CA GLY A 489 -12.27 -15.25 -30.72
C GLY A 489 -10.99 -15.13 -29.88
N ILE A 490 -11.10 -14.86 -28.57
CA ILE A 490 -9.95 -14.75 -27.65
C ILE A 490 -9.80 -16.04 -26.80
N ILE A 491 -10.86 -16.84 -26.65
CA ILE A 491 -10.85 -18.07 -25.83
C ILE A 491 -10.52 -19.34 -26.64
N THR A 492 -10.37 -19.26 -27.96
CA THR A 492 -10.06 -20.44 -28.77
C THR A 492 -8.55 -20.72 -28.85
N LYS A 493 -8.00 -21.33 -27.78
CA LYS A 493 -7.29 -22.65 -27.86
C LYS A 493 -6.71 -23.22 -26.56
N ASP A 494 -6.60 -22.49 -25.44
CA ASP A 494 -5.87 -23.02 -24.26
C ASP A 494 -6.70 -23.36 -23.01
N ILE A 495 -8.04 -23.38 -23.06
CA ILE A 495 -8.85 -23.85 -21.91
C ILE A 495 -10.05 -24.69 -22.37
N VAL A 496 -9.79 -25.83 -23.00
CA VAL A 496 -10.74 -26.97 -23.02
C VAL A 496 -10.08 -28.13 -22.30
N GLN A 497 -9.92 -28.02 -20.99
CA GLN A 497 -9.62 -29.19 -20.15
C GLN A 497 -10.08 -29.08 -18.69
N PHE A 498 -11.01 -28.16 -18.37
CA PHE A 498 -11.57 -28.03 -17.02
C PHE A 498 -13.09 -28.14 -16.93
N GLN A 499 -13.78 -28.49 -18.03
CA GLN A 499 -15.23 -28.76 -18.02
C GLN A 499 -15.61 -30.23 -18.26
N SER A 500 -14.70 -31.19 -18.01
CA SER A 500 -15.04 -32.63 -18.05
C SER A 500 -15.10 -33.33 -16.70
N ASN A 501 -14.89 -32.64 -15.56
CA ASN A 501 -14.88 -33.27 -14.23
C ASN A 501 -15.94 -32.73 -13.25
N ALA A 502 -17.10 -32.30 -13.75
CA ALA A 502 -18.25 -31.94 -12.91
C ALA A 502 -19.58 -32.41 -13.51
N GLN A 503 -19.63 -33.65 -14.00
CA GLN A 503 -20.88 -34.38 -14.22
C GLN A 503 -20.69 -35.84 -13.78
N SER A 504 -20.62 -36.06 -12.46
CA SER A 504 -20.94 -37.36 -11.87
C SER A 504 -21.22 -37.22 -10.37
N SER A 505 -22.41 -36.74 -10.01
CA SER A 505 -23.13 -37.28 -8.84
C SER A 505 -24.51 -36.66 -8.77
N ASN A 506 -25.48 -37.54 -8.93
CA ASN A 506 -26.91 -37.37 -8.96
C ASN A 506 -27.54 -36.94 -7.61
N ASN A 507 -28.73 -36.34 -7.77
CA ASN A 507 -29.94 -36.45 -6.94
C ASN A 507 -29.94 -35.92 -5.50
N GLN A 508 -30.71 -34.84 -5.28
CA GLN A 508 -31.86 -34.83 -4.36
C GLN A 508 -32.74 -33.57 -4.53
N GLU A 509 -34.05 -33.77 -4.42
CA GLU A 509 -35.15 -32.80 -4.62
C GLU A 509 -35.19 -31.64 -3.60
N PRO A 510 -35.89 -30.53 -3.91
CA PRO A 510 -35.95 -29.33 -3.07
C PRO A 510 -37.11 -29.34 -2.05
N VAL A 511 -36.85 -28.81 -0.85
CA VAL A 511 -37.87 -28.49 0.17
C VAL A 511 -38.04 -26.95 0.21
N PRO A 512 -39.29 -26.42 0.23
CA PRO A 512 -39.54 -24.98 0.16
C PRO A 512 -39.60 -24.34 1.55
N LEU A 513 -39.16 -23.08 1.67
CA LEU A 513 -39.44 -22.24 2.83
C LEU A 513 -39.99 -20.88 2.40
N THR A 514 -41.06 -20.54 3.11
CA THR A 514 -42.07 -19.50 3.03
C THR A 514 -41.59 -18.06 3.25
N ASP A 515 -42.33 -17.14 2.65
CA ASP A 515 -42.39 -15.70 2.90
C ASP A 515 -42.53 -15.32 4.38
N THR A 516 -41.97 -14.17 4.77
CA THR A 516 -42.67 -13.20 5.64
C THR A 516 -42.00 -11.80 5.60
N LEU A 517 -42.78 -10.85 5.10
CA LEU A 517 -43.03 -9.48 5.60
C LEU A 517 -41.95 -8.37 5.47
N LEU A 518 -42.21 -7.54 4.45
CA LEU A 518 -42.21 -6.07 4.42
C LEU A 518 -42.30 -5.35 5.78
N GLN A 519 -41.56 -4.25 5.93
CA GLN A 519 -42.19 -2.92 6.09
C GLN A 519 -41.23 -1.76 5.80
N ASP A 520 -41.84 -0.72 5.24
CA ASP A 520 -41.31 0.54 4.73
C ASP A 520 -40.58 1.40 5.77
N GLU A 521 -39.64 2.23 5.29
CA GLU A 521 -39.68 3.67 5.63
C GLU A 521 -39.17 4.50 4.44
N LYS A 522 -40.09 5.29 3.86
CA LYS A 522 -39.81 6.41 2.96
C LYS A 522 -39.22 7.57 3.76
N LYS A 523 -38.08 8.13 3.34
CA LYS A 523 -37.80 9.57 3.50
C LYS A 523 -37.08 10.14 2.27
N GLU A 524 -37.73 11.13 1.68
CA GLU A 524 -37.25 11.97 0.58
C GLU A 524 -36.21 12.99 1.05
N PHE A 525 -35.19 13.17 0.18
CA PHE A 525 -34.38 14.35 -0.15
C PHE A 525 -33.88 15.33 0.94
N ILE A 526 -32.57 15.62 0.91
CA ILE A 526 -31.98 16.89 0.45
C ILE A 526 -30.53 16.63 0.00
N VAL A 527 -30.18 17.14 -1.17
CA VAL A 527 -28.82 17.24 -1.72
C VAL A 527 -28.07 18.31 -0.94
N ASN A 528 -26.97 17.96 -0.29
CA ASN A 528 -25.98 18.93 0.18
C ASN A 528 -24.65 18.63 -0.49
N ASP A 529 -24.33 19.44 -1.50
CA ASP A 529 -22.96 19.79 -1.85
C ASP A 529 -22.33 20.47 -0.63
N SER A 530 -21.20 19.94 -0.15
CA SER A 530 -20.32 20.68 0.76
C SER A 530 -18.89 20.17 0.62
N CYS A 531 -18.12 20.85 -0.22
CA CYS A 531 -16.71 21.08 0.06
C CYS A 531 -16.64 21.91 1.34
N ASP A 532 -16.58 21.28 2.51
CA ASP A 532 -16.10 21.88 3.77
C ASP A 532 -16.09 20.82 4.87
N ARG A 533 -14.90 20.26 5.13
CA ARG A 533 -14.41 19.64 6.40
C ARG A 533 -13.27 18.65 6.08
N LEU A 534 -12.09 19.20 5.76
CA LEU A 534 -10.81 18.52 5.96
C LEU A 534 -9.84 19.46 6.68
N ALA A 535 -10.21 19.82 7.91
CA ALA A 535 -9.27 20.19 8.95
C ALA A 535 -9.68 19.39 10.19
N GLY A 536 -9.02 18.25 10.43
CA GLY A 536 -9.35 17.37 11.55
C GLY A 536 -8.97 15.92 11.30
N GLY A 537 -7.76 15.56 11.74
CA GLY A 537 -7.24 14.22 12.06
C GLY A 537 -7.91 12.98 11.45
N SER A 538 -7.27 12.40 10.44
CA SER A 538 -7.16 10.94 10.33
C SER A 538 -5.80 10.58 9.75
N ARG A 539 -5.08 9.72 10.47
CA ARG A 539 -3.77 9.16 10.09
C ARG A 539 -3.93 8.41 8.77
N SER A 540 -3.46 9.02 7.68
CA SER A 540 -3.22 8.36 6.40
C SER A 540 -1.73 8.48 6.09
N ARG A 541 -1.13 7.35 5.69
CA ARG A 541 0.29 7.22 5.33
C ARG A 541 0.68 8.32 4.32
N PRO A 542 1.75 9.09 4.56
CA PRO A 542 2.21 10.06 3.57
C PRO A 542 2.82 9.33 2.38
N SER A 543 2.42 9.71 1.16
CA SER A 543 3.10 9.31 -0.06
C SER A 543 4.51 9.94 -0.11
N PHE A 544 5.51 9.09 -0.36
CA PHE A 544 6.95 9.38 -0.29
C PHE A 544 7.42 10.60 -1.09
N ARG A 545 6.70 11.02 -2.14
CA ARG A 545 7.03 12.22 -2.93
C ARG A 545 6.94 13.54 -2.15
N ARG A 546 6.27 13.59 -0.98
CA ARG A 546 6.19 14.81 -0.15
C ARG A 546 7.47 15.10 0.64
N PHE A 547 8.31 14.10 0.92
CA PHE A 547 9.57 14.33 1.63
C PHE A 547 10.68 14.86 0.72
N TYR A 548 10.74 14.42 -0.54
CA TYR A 548 11.75 14.90 -1.49
C TYR A 548 11.57 16.40 -1.85
N ALA A 549 10.33 16.84 -2.09
CA ALA A 549 10.05 18.25 -2.40
C ALA A 549 10.26 19.18 -1.18
N ALA A 550 9.92 18.71 0.03
CA ALA A 550 10.14 19.48 1.27
C ALA A 550 11.63 19.55 1.64
N ALA A 551 12.39 18.47 1.43
CA ALA A 551 13.84 18.46 1.67
C ALA A 551 14.60 19.32 0.65
N LEU A 552 14.22 19.30 -0.64
CA LEU A 552 14.82 20.18 -1.65
C LEU A 552 14.49 21.66 -1.39
N MET A 553 13.26 21.97 -0.97
CA MET A 553 12.86 23.35 -0.59
C MET A 553 13.60 23.83 0.67
N LEU A 554 13.80 22.97 1.69
CA LEU A 554 14.57 23.34 2.87
C LEU A 554 16.07 23.54 2.57
N LEU A 555 16.64 22.77 1.62
CA LEU A 555 18.01 22.97 1.14
C LEU A 555 18.16 24.23 0.28
N LEU A 556 17.14 24.58 -0.53
CA LEU A 556 17.11 25.84 -1.29
C LEU A 556 16.90 27.07 -0.39
N ILE A 557 16.07 26.98 0.64
CA ILE A 557 15.88 28.05 1.63
C ILE A 557 17.14 28.22 2.50
N ALA A 558 17.83 27.13 2.86
CA ALA A 558 19.11 27.19 3.59
C ALA A 558 20.27 27.74 2.72
N SER A 559 20.20 27.55 1.40
CA SER A 559 21.15 28.13 0.43
C SER A 559 20.92 29.63 0.23
N LEU A 560 19.65 30.06 0.16
CA LEU A 560 19.27 31.48 0.01
C LEU A 560 19.42 32.29 1.30
N ALA A 561 19.45 31.67 2.47
CA ALA A 561 19.72 32.33 3.75
C ALA A 561 21.23 32.55 4.05
N LYS A 562 22.13 32.12 3.14
CA LYS A 562 23.58 32.26 3.25
C LYS A 562 24.21 33.19 2.18
N GLN A 563 23.39 33.86 1.38
CA GLN A 563 23.76 35.06 0.60
C GLN A 563 23.05 36.27 1.22
#